data_AF-A0A087SSQ7-F1
#
_entry.id   AF-A0A087SSQ7-F1
#
_cell.length_a   1.000
_cell.length_b   1.000
_cell.length_c   1.000
_cell.angle_alpha   90.00
_cell.angle_beta   90.00
_cell.angle_gamma   90.00
#
_symmetry.space_group_name_H-M   'P 1'
#
loop_
_entity.id
_entity.type
_entity.pdbx_description
1 polymer ?
#
loop_
_entity_poly.entity_id
_entity_poly.type
_entity_poly.pdbx_seq_one_letter_code
_entity_poly.pdbx_strand_id
1 'polypeptide(L)'
;METSGDGKRRFLVSTVTNFYRRYSDMLPHHRHYYEIIREGQPCHIYFDLEFSRALNPDKDGPAAIQSLLEALSCLLQEELGMSLDIADVVELDSSTPSKFSRHLILRIPGHAFASNAHVGALVRQLCARARERGPDGPLAIVADSPHLNGGLPLLVDEAVYSRNRAFRLLLSSKAGKEATLQCSGRYGGSQLTAQELFMASLICVDDPNVTLLTWQADELDDGGQSNRTSSHPGSGRHGSRASTTGNLRMHHGPCPFPELAAFITAVCSQDGAWPRAGIRSWAMQEDASLVLYNIRGCRYCGNLGREHRSNGVFYVVDLQGGGWTQRCYDPACRGYRSPVTALPEAVLATCQARAHGLGSGGAGPSPAWGACDLSDAELIQAVDRYEALHGGTVAKPDDQAAGGPSLSPAPRD
;
A
#
# COMPACT_ATOMS: atom_id res chain seq x y z
N MET A 1 -2.44 -1.37 -20.63
CA MET A 1 -2.19 -2.55 -21.47
C MET A 1 -0.83 -3.12 -21.14
N GLU A 2 -0.75 -4.41 -20.81
CA GLU A 2 0.51 -5.13 -20.64
C GLU A 2 1.01 -5.62 -21.99
N THR A 3 2.27 -5.34 -22.34
CA THR A 3 2.81 -5.60 -23.69
C THR A 3 3.65 -6.87 -23.78
N SER A 4 4.06 -7.44 -22.66
CA SER A 4 5.04 -8.53 -22.57
C SER A 4 5.07 -9.13 -21.15
N GLY A 5 5.65 -10.33 -21.01
CA GLY A 5 5.82 -11.01 -19.72
C GLY A 5 6.78 -10.31 -18.73
N ASP A 6 7.46 -9.24 -19.16
CA ASP A 6 8.31 -8.40 -18.33
C ASP A 6 7.51 -7.33 -17.54
N GLY A 7 6.18 -7.46 -17.46
CA GLY A 7 5.28 -6.66 -16.62
C GLY A 7 5.23 -5.16 -16.94
N LYS A 8 5.84 -4.73 -18.07
CA LYS A 8 5.75 -3.35 -18.54
C LYS A 8 4.35 -3.08 -19.09
N ARG A 9 3.85 -1.89 -18.79
CA ARG A 9 2.52 -1.45 -19.21
C ARG A 9 2.60 -0.13 -19.96
N ARG A 10 1.80 -0.04 -21.03
CA ARG A 10 1.45 1.23 -21.68
C ARG A 10 0.12 1.70 -21.13
N PHE A 11 0.01 3.00 -20.87
CA PHE A 11 -1.22 3.63 -20.41
C PHE A 11 -2.06 4.06 -21.62
N LEU A 12 -3.36 3.82 -21.54
CA LEU A 12 -4.35 4.24 -22.52
C LEU A 12 -5.34 5.14 -21.79
N VAL A 13 -5.65 6.30 -22.37
CA VAL A 13 -6.67 7.21 -21.85
C VAL A 13 -7.81 7.24 -22.86
N SER A 14 -9.01 6.91 -22.40
CA SER A 14 -10.24 6.90 -23.20
C SER A 14 -11.43 6.97 -22.25
N THR A 15 -12.57 7.46 -22.72
CA THR A 15 -13.85 7.22 -22.05
C THR A 15 -14.15 5.72 -22.00
N VAL A 16 -14.85 5.27 -20.96
CA VAL A 16 -15.24 3.86 -20.79
C VAL A 16 -16.04 3.35 -21.98
N THR A 17 -17.01 4.11 -22.49
CA THR A 17 -17.85 3.72 -23.64
C THR A 17 -17.03 3.46 -24.91
N ASN A 18 -16.12 4.38 -25.27
CA ASN A 18 -15.26 4.19 -26.44
C ASN A 18 -14.23 3.07 -26.25
N PHE A 19 -13.76 2.86 -25.01
CA PHE A 19 -12.90 1.73 -24.70
C PHE A 19 -13.64 0.42 -24.90
N TYR A 20 -14.82 0.26 -24.30
CA TYR A 20 -15.64 -0.95 -24.40
C TYR A 20 -15.96 -1.29 -25.86
N ARG A 21 -16.38 -0.31 -26.67
CA ARG A 21 -16.68 -0.53 -28.10
C ARG A 21 -15.53 -1.16 -28.87
N ARG A 22 -14.28 -0.77 -28.59
CA ARG A 22 -13.09 -1.37 -29.24
C ARG A 22 -12.67 -2.67 -28.57
N TYR A 23 -12.86 -2.75 -27.26
CA TYR A 23 -12.46 -3.89 -26.44
C TYR A 23 -13.35 -5.12 -26.67
N SER A 24 -14.66 -4.94 -26.89
CA SER A 24 -15.62 -6.01 -27.18
C SER A 24 -15.27 -6.76 -28.46
N ASP A 25 -14.78 -6.05 -29.47
CA ASP A 25 -14.48 -6.58 -30.79
C ASP A 25 -13.04 -7.12 -30.89
N MET A 26 -12.21 -6.86 -29.87
CA MET A 26 -10.82 -7.28 -29.84
C MET A 26 -10.69 -8.80 -29.69
N LEU A 27 -9.77 -9.44 -30.42
CA LEU A 27 -9.51 -10.87 -30.24
C LEU A 27 -9.09 -11.19 -28.79
N PRO A 28 -9.56 -12.29 -28.17
CA PRO A 28 -9.27 -12.61 -26.77
C PRO A 28 -7.79 -12.60 -26.39
N HIS A 29 -6.91 -13.13 -27.26
CA HIS A 29 -5.46 -13.18 -27.04
C HIS A 29 -4.76 -11.82 -27.11
N HIS A 30 -5.46 -10.74 -27.47
CA HIS A 30 -4.96 -9.36 -27.38
C HIS A 30 -5.45 -8.62 -26.12
N ARG A 31 -6.32 -9.25 -25.32
CA ARG A 31 -6.93 -8.62 -24.14
C ARG A 31 -6.03 -8.79 -22.92
N HIS A 32 -5.12 -7.83 -22.73
CA HIS A 32 -4.26 -7.73 -21.54
C HIS A 32 -4.40 -6.35 -20.89
N TYR A 33 -5.64 -5.99 -20.57
CA TYR A 33 -6.00 -4.68 -20.07
C TYR A 33 -6.30 -4.71 -18.57
N TYR A 34 -5.97 -3.58 -17.96
CA TYR A 34 -6.12 -3.34 -16.53
C TYR A 34 -6.75 -1.98 -16.39
N GLU A 35 -7.75 -1.90 -15.51
CA GLU A 35 -8.20 -0.65 -14.94
C GLU A 35 -7.09 -0.07 -14.07
N ILE A 36 -6.90 1.24 -14.10
CA ILE A 36 -6.01 1.93 -13.16
C ILE A 36 -6.88 2.57 -12.11
N ILE A 37 -6.90 1.94 -10.93
CA ILE A 37 -7.55 2.49 -9.73
C ILE A 37 -6.68 3.62 -9.23
N ARG A 38 -6.99 4.82 -9.71
CA ARG A 38 -6.23 6.04 -9.44
C ARG A 38 -6.30 6.36 -7.96
N GLU A 39 -5.16 6.79 -7.44
CA GLU A 39 -5.07 7.24 -6.06
C GLU A 39 -6.03 8.40 -5.77
N GLY A 40 -6.66 8.36 -4.59
CA GLY A 40 -7.57 9.40 -4.12
C GLY A 40 -8.83 9.56 -4.97
N GLN A 41 -9.17 8.57 -5.80
CA GLN A 41 -10.39 8.59 -6.61
C GLN A 41 -11.43 7.61 -6.04
N PRO A 42 -12.73 7.98 -6.09
CA PRO A 42 -13.80 7.12 -5.61
C PRO A 42 -13.81 5.74 -6.28
N CYS A 43 -14.09 4.72 -5.49
CA CYS A 43 -14.20 3.35 -5.99
C CYS A 43 -15.23 2.51 -5.22
N HIS A 44 -15.71 1.47 -5.87
CA HIS A 44 -16.49 0.41 -5.23
C HIS A 44 -15.62 -0.45 -4.32
N ILE A 45 -16.25 -1.26 -3.46
CA ILE A 45 -15.53 -2.32 -2.73
C ILE A 45 -15.14 -3.38 -3.76
N TYR A 46 -13.91 -3.86 -3.70
CA TYR A 46 -13.42 -4.92 -4.57
C TYR A 46 -12.48 -5.83 -3.80
N PHE A 47 -12.37 -7.09 -4.22
CA PHE A 47 -11.43 -8.06 -3.67
C PHE A 47 -10.68 -8.78 -4.78
N ASP A 48 -9.40 -9.07 -4.52
CA ASP A 48 -8.65 -10.09 -5.24
C ASP A 48 -8.47 -11.28 -4.31
N LEU A 49 -8.93 -12.45 -4.74
CA LEU A 49 -9.01 -13.64 -3.93
C LEU A 49 -8.23 -14.76 -4.58
N GLU A 50 -7.27 -15.34 -3.87
CA GLU A 50 -6.46 -16.41 -4.44
C GLU A 50 -5.89 -17.38 -3.42
N PHE A 51 -5.74 -18.63 -3.84
CA PHE A 51 -4.94 -19.64 -3.13
C PHE A 51 -4.42 -20.73 -4.07
N SER A 52 -3.35 -21.40 -3.63
CA SER A 52 -2.82 -22.59 -4.30
C SER A 52 -3.69 -23.80 -3.99
N ARG A 53 -4.24 -24.45 -5.03
CA ARG A 53 -5.07 -25.65 -4.85
C ARG A 53 -4.26 -26.84 -4.32
N ALA A 54 -2.97 -26.91 -4.66
CA ALA A 54 -2.09 -27.96 -4.17
C ALA A 54 -1.86 -27.88 -2.65
N LEU A 55 -1.82 -26.67 -2.08
CA LEU A 55 -1.66 -26.46 -0.64
C LEU A 55 -2.98 -26.51 0.14
N ASN A 56 -4.10 -26.35 -0.56
CA ASN A 56 -5.42 -26.25 0.02
C ASN A 56 -6.39 -27.21 -0.70
N PRO A 57 -6.13 -28.53 -0.67
CA PRO A 57 -6.89 -29.51 -1.45
C PRO A 57 -8.37 -29.58 -1.05
N ASP A 58 -8.67 -29.37 0.24
CA ASP A 58 -10.03 -29.49 0.80
C ASP A 58 -10.76 -28.13 0.86
N LYS A 59 -10.16 -27.06 0.34
CA LYS A 59 -10.72 -25.71 0.46
C LYS A 59 -11.82 -25.47 -0.57
N ASP A 60 -13.04 -25.30 -0.07
CA ASP A 60 -14.18 -24.84 -0.87
C ASP A 60 -14.12 -23.31 -1.06
N GLY A 61 -13.61 -22.88 -2.21
CA GLY A 61 -13.52 -21.47 -2.58
C GLY A 61 -14.88 -20.76 -2.65
N PRO A 62 -15.89 -21.29 -3.38
CA PRO A 62 -17.23 -20.73 -3.39
C PRO A 62 -17.86 -20.53 -2.00
N ALA A 63 -17.72 -21.49 -1.08
CA ALA A 63 -18.21 -21.37 0.29
C ALA A 63 -17.42 -20.32 1.10
N ALA A 64 -16.10 -20.25 0.92
CA ALA A 64 -15.27 -19.22 1.54
C ALA A 64 -15.67 -17.80 1.09
N ILE A 65 -16.01 -17.63 -0.19
CA ILE A 65 -16.54 -16.35 -0.72
C ILE A 65 -17.88 -15.99 -0.07
N GLN A 66 -18.78 -16.97 0.10
CA GLN A 66 -20.03 -16.71 0.80
C GLN A 66 -19.79 -16.24 2.24
N SER A 67 -18.89 -16.91 2.97
CA SER A 67 -18.50 -16.49 4.32
C SER A 67 -17.86 -15.09 4.36
N LEU A 68 -17.09 -14.72 3.33
CA LEU A 68 -16.52 -13.38 3.18
C LEU A 68 -17.63 -12.33 3.03
N LEU A 69 -18.59 -12.58 2.15
CA LEU A 69 -19.72 -11.67 1.91
C LEU A 69 -20.60 -11.53 3.14
N GLU A 70 -20.88 -12.61 3.87
CA GLU A 70 -21.62 -12.58 5.13
C GLU A 70 -20.90 -11.74 6.20
N ALA A 71 -19.58 -11.93 6.35
CA ALA A 71 -18.78 -11.15 7.29
C ALA A 71 -18.72 -9.66 6.91
N LEU A 72 -18.62 -9.35 5.61
CA LEU A 72 -18.68 -7.98 5.11
C LEU A 72 -20.05 -7.36 5.34
N SER A 73 -21.15 -8.06 5.06
CA SER A 73 -22.51 -7.59 5.33
C SER A 73 -22.72 -7.25 6.79
N CYS A 74 -22.23 -8.11 7.70
CA CYS A 74 -22.28 -7.87 9.14
C CYS A 74 -21.53 -6.57 9.49
N LEU A 75 -20.30 -6.40 8.98
CA LEU A 75 -19.48 -5.22 9.25
C LEU A 75 -20.11 -3.92 8.71
N LEU A 76 -20.65 -3.94 7.49
CA LEU A 76 -21.32 -2.77 6.90
C LEU A 76 -22.61 -2.41 7.65
N GLN A 77 -23.35 -3.42 8.11
CA GLN A 77 -24.57 -3.21 8.89
C GLN A 77 -24.27 -2.65 10.29
N GLU A 78 -23.22 -3.13 10.95
CA GLU A 78 -22.78 -2.66 12.27
C GLU A 78 -22.28 -1.22 12.24
N GLU A 79 -21.39 -0.89 11.30
CA GLU A 79 -20.66 0.38 11.30
C GLU A 79 -21.40 1.49 10.52
N LEU A 80 -22.16 1.13 9.48
CA LEU A 80 -22.82 2.09 8.58
C LEU A 80 -24.34 1.92 8.51
N GLY A 81 -24.91 0.87 9.13
CA GLY A 81 -26.33 0.57 9.00
C GLY A 81 -26.75 0.15 7.60
N MET A 82 -25.79 -0.27 6.75
CA MET A 82 -26.03 -0.58 5.34
C MET A 82 -26.14 -2.08 5.10
N SER A 83 -27.15 -2.50 4.34
CA SER A 83 -27.30 -3.87 3.87
C SER A 83 -26.62 -4.06 2.51
N LEU A 84 -25.90 -5.16 2.35
CA LEU A 84 -25.36 -5.61 1.06
C LEU A 84 -26.35 -6.59 0.40
N ASP A 85 -26.79 -6.28 -0.82
CA ASP A 85 -27.56 -7.22 -1.64
C ASP A 85 -26.61 -8.08 -2.49
N ILE A 86 -26.90 -9.37 -2.60
CA ILE A 86 -26.18 -10.29 -3.49
C ILE A 86 -26.33 -9.92 -4.97
N ALA A 87 -27.40 -9.21 -5.33
CA ALA A 87 -27.63 -8.69 -6.67
C ALA A 87 -26.60 -7.59 -7.06
N ASP A 88 -25.97 -6.96 -6.06
CA ASP A 88 -24.97 -5.92 -6.26
C ASP A 88 -23.53 -6.45 -6.34
N VAL A 89 -23.36 -7.78 -6.29
CA VAL A 89 -22.06 -8.45 -6.32
C VAL A 89 -21.78 -9.02 -7.71
N VAL A 90 -20.62 -8.64 -8.25
CA VAL A 90 -20.04 -9.23 -9.48
C VAL A 90 -18.86 -10.09 -9.09
N GLU A 91 -18.93 -11.39 -9.39
CA GLU A 91 -17.83 -12.33 -9.24
C GLU A 91 -17.22 -12.69 -10.61
N LEU A 92 -15.91 -12.50 -10.72
CA LEU A 92 -15.12 -12.90 -11.89
C LEU A 92 -14.18 -14.05 -11.57
N ASP A 93 -14.14 -15.05 -12.44
CA ASP A 93 -13.34 -16.27 -12.40
C ASP A 93 -12.13 -16.18 -13.34
N SER A 94 -10.92 -16.40 -12.82
CA SER A 94 -9.75 -16.74 -13.65
C SER A 94 -8.93 -17.91 -13.07
N SER A 95 -9.62 -18.81 -12.39
CA SER A 95 -9.06 -20.01 -11.79
C SER A 95 -8.49 -20.94 -12.85
N THR A 96 -7.46 -21.66 -12.45
CA THR A 96 -6.81 -22.71 -13.24
C THR A 96 -6.86 -24.02 -12.46
N PRO A 97 -6.47 -25.15 -13.06
CA PRO A 97 -6.33 -26.41 -12.32
C PRO A 97 -5.38 -26.32 -11.12
N SER A 98 -4.40 -25.40 -11.14
CA SER A 98 -3.42 -25.22 -10.06
C SER A 98 -3.78 -24.12 -9.06
N LYS A 99 -4.61 -23.15 -9.46
CA LYS A 99 -4.84 -21.93 -8.68
C LYS A 99 -6.32 -21.57 -8.63
N PHE A 100 -6.82 -21.29 -7.43
CA PHE A 100 -8.07 -20.57 -7.27
C PHE A 100 -7.78 -19.07 -7.43
N SER A 101 -8.54 -18.39 -8.27
CA SER A 101 -8.42 -16.94 -8.49
C SER A 101 -9.78 -16.34 -8.84
N ARG A 102 -10.22 -15.38 -8.02
CA ARG A 102 -11.48 -14.68 -8.15
C ARG A 102 -11.30 -13.19 -7.92
N HIS A 103 -11.99 -12.36 -8.70
CA HIS A 103 -12.22 -10.97 -8.32
C HIS A 103 -13.68 -10.80 -7.89
N LEU A 104 -13.90 -10.03 -6.83
CA LEU A 104 -15.24 -9.56 -6.45
C LEU A 104 -15.29 -8.05 -6.62
N ILE A 105 -16.41 -7.53 -7.11
CA ILE A 105 -16.72 -6.10 -7.14
C ILE A 105 -18.13 -5.95 -6.55
N LEU A 106 -18.28 -5.10 -5.55
CA LEU A 106 -19.53 -4.90 -4.82
C LEU A 106 -19.98 -3.44 -4.94
N ARG A 107 -21.16 -3.26 -5.52
CA ARG A 107 -21.68 -1.95 -5.91
C ARG A 107 -22.81 -1.54 -4.98
N ILE A 108 -22.51 -0.84 -3.90
CA ILE A 108 -23.56 -0.36 -3.01
C ILE A 108 -24.33 0.78 -3.71
N PRO A 109 -25.65 0.64 -3.97
CA PRO A 109 -26.39 1.64 -4.73
C PRO A 109 -26.31 3.03 -4.09
N GLY A 110 -25.97 4.04 -4.88
CA GLY A 110 -25.82 5.43 -4.45
C GLY A 110 -24.58 5.72 -3.59
N HIS A 111 -23.69 4.76 -3.37
CA HIS A 111 -22.53 4.90 -2.49
C HIS A 111 -21.23 4.42 -3.15
N ALA A 112 -20.13 5.05 -2.78
CA ALA A 112 -18.77 4.64 -3.15
C ALA A 112 -17.82 4.96 -2.00
N PHE A 113 -16.68 4.28 -1.92
CA PHE A 113 -15.62 4.70 -0.99
C PHE A 113 -14.83 5.85 -1.60
N ALA A 114 -14.41 6.82 -0.77
CA ALA A 114 -13.68 8.00 -1.23
C ALA A 114 -12.36 7.67 -1.94
N SER A 115 -11.75 6.52 -1.61
CA SER A 115 -10.60 5.97 -2.31
C SER A 115 -10.39 4.49 -1.99
N ASN A 116 -9.56 3.82 -2.78
CA ASN A 116 -9.18 2.44 -2.51
C ASN A 116 -8.38 2.26 -1.21
N ALA A 117 -7.81 3.34 -0.66
CA ALA A 117 -7.17 3.31 0.65
C ALA A 117 -8.20 3.10 1.77
N HIS A 118 -9.40 3.70 1.64
CA HIS A 118 -10.50 3.47 2.58
C HIS A 118 -11.09 2.07 2.43
N VAL A 119 -11.24 1.56 1.20
CA VAL A 119 -11.60 0.14 0.98
C VAL A 119 -10.55 -0.76 1.63
N GLY A 120 -9.26 -0.45 1.49
CA GLY A 120 -8.20 -1.20 2.15
C GLY A 120 -8.26 -1.17 3.67
N ALA A 121 -8.69 -0.07 4.28
CA ALA A 121 -8.88 0.02 5.73
C ALA A 121 -10.04 -0.88 6.20
N LEU A 122 -11.18 -0.83 5.51
CA LEU A 122 -12.30 -1.74 5.73
C LEU A 122 -11.87 -3.21 5.61
N VAL A 123 -11.15 -3.54 4.54
CA VAL A 123 -10.73 -4.92 4.27
C VAL A 123 -9.70 -5.40 5.28
N ARG A 124 -8.80 -4.53 5.76
CA ARG A 124 -7.88 -4.86 6.86
C ARG A 124 -8.63 -5.20 8.15
N GLN A 125 -9.67 -4.42 8.51
CA GLN A 125 -10.50 -4.73 9.69
C GLN A 125 -11.25 -6.06 9.51
N LEU A 126 -11.80 -6.31 8.32
CA LEU A 126 -12.43 -7.59 7.99
C LEU A 126 -11.45 -8.76 8.10
N CYS A 127 -10.22 -8.58 7.61
CA CYS A 127 -9.15 -9.56 7.69
C CYS A 127 -8.68 -9.78 9.13
N ALA A 128 -8.60 -8.73 9.96
CA ALA A 128 -8.28 -8.86 11.38
C ALA A 128 -9.32 -9.73 12.11
N ARG A 129 -10.62 -9.44 11.95
CA ARG A 129 -11.71 -10.27 12.48
C ARG A 129 -11.66 -11.72 11.96
N ALA A 130 -11.24 -11.91 10.72
CA ALA A 130 -11.08 -13.25 10.15
C ALA A 130 -9.90 -14.02 10.79
N ARG A 131 -8.80 -13.33 11.12
CA ARG A 131 -7.64 -13.93 11.80
C ARG A 131 -7.96 -14.33 13.24
N GLU A 132 -8.80 -13.58 13.94
CA GLU A 132 -9.29 -13.92 15.29
C GLU A 132 -10.03 -15.27 15.33
N ARG A 133 -10.66 -15.68 14.22
CA ARG A 133 -11.30 -17.00 14.10
C ARG A 133 -10.29 -18.16 14.02
N GLY A 134 -9.01 -17.87 13.84
CA GLY A 134 -7.95 -18.87 13.79
C GLY A 134 -7.88 -19.65 12.47
N PRO A 135 -6.97 -20.65 12.41
CA PRO A 135 -6.63 -21.37 11.18
C PRO A 135 -7.76 -22.21 10.58
N ASP A 136 -8.75 -22.59 11.39
CA ASP A 136 -9.94 -23.31 10.94
C ASP A 136 -11.03 -22.36 10.39
N GLY A 137 -10.75 -21.06 10.37
CA GLY A 137 -11.65 -20.04 9.84
C GLY A 137 -11.92 -20.21 8.33
N PRO A 138 -13.12 -19.82 7.86
CA PRO A 138 -13.51 -20.04 6.46
C PRO A 138 -12.64 -19.27 5.46
N LEU A 139 -11.98 -18.19 5.88
CA LEU A 139 -11.09 -17.41 5.01
C LEU A 139 -9.61 -17.80 5.12
N ALA A 140 -9.25 -18.61 6.11
CA ALA A 140 -7.88 -19.04 6.34
C ALA A 140 -7.39 -19.96 5.21
N ILE A 141 -6.14 -19.80 4.79
CA ILE A 141 -5.51 -20.67 3.78
C ILE A 141 -4.11 -21.08 4.23
N VAL A 142 -3.55 -22.07 3.55
CA VAL A 142 -2.12 -22.44 3.61
C VAL A 142 -1.40 -21.78 2.45
N ALA A 143 -0.26 -21.14 2.74
CA ALA A 143 0.59 -20.46 1.77
C ALA A 143 2.03 -21.02 1.80
N ASP A 144 2.71 -21.04 0.64
CA ASP A 144 4.06 -21.61 0.48
C ASP A 144 5.16 -20.81 1.22
N SER A 145 4.90 -19.54 1.54
CA SER A 145 5.85 -18.71 2.29
C SER A 145 5.32 -18.47 3.70
N PRO A 146 6.14 -18.66 4.74
CA PRO A 146 5.79 -18.16 6.06
C PRO A 146 5.60 -16.65 5.92
N HIS A 147 4.42 -16.13 6.28
CA HIS A 147 4.28 -14.70 6.46
C HIS A 147 5.30 -14.31 7.54
N LEU A 148 6.23 -13.42 7.19
CA LEU A 148 7.35 -13.01 8.05
C LEU A 148 6.91 -12.45 9.41
N ASN A 149 5.61 -12.19 9.60
CA ASN A 149 5.00 -11.71 10.83
C ASN A 149 4.17 -12.77 11.59
N GLY A 150 4.24 -14.06 11.21
CA GLY A 150 3.49 -15.14 11.88
C GLY A 150 1.96 -15.06 11.76
N GLY A 151 1.44 -14.11 10.97
CA GLY A 151 0.01 -13.91 10.77
C GLY A 151 -0.61 -15.02 9.93
N LEU A 152 -1.84 -15.40 10.27
CA LEU A 152 -2.62 -16.39 9.53
C LEU A 152 -2.85 -15.92 8.07
N PRO A 153 -2.47 -16.72 7.06
CA PRO A 153 -2.76 -16.43 5.66
C PRO A 153 -4.26 -16.45 5.40
N LEU A 154 -4.75 -15.49 4.62
CA LEU A 154 -6.16 -15.43 4.22
C LEU A 154 -6.30 -15.52 2.70
N LEU A 155 -7.49 -15.92 2.26
CA LEU A 155 -7.94 -15.92 0.87
C LEU A 155 -7.82 -14.54 0.20
N VAL A 156 -7.95 -13.47 0.99
CA VAL A 156 -7.99 -12.08 0.51
C VAL A 156 -6.58 -11.52 0.35
N ASP A 157 -6.24 -11.03 -0.85
CA ASP A 157 -5.00 -10.28 -1.06
C ASP A 157 -5.16 -8.82 -0.62
N GLU A 158 -4.67 -8.49 0.58
CA GLU A 158 -4.68 -7.14 1.12
C GLU A 158 -3.72 -6.18 0.38
N ALA A 159 -2.76 -6.70 -0.39
CA ALA A 159 -1.81 -5.85 -1.10
C ALA A 159 -2.45 -5.11 -2.28
N VAL A 160 -3.70 -5.42 -2.66
CA VAL A 160 -4.44 -4.77 -3.75
C VAL A 160 -4.87 -3.34 -3.48
N TYR A 161 -4.86 -2.92 -2.23
CA TYR A 161 -5.25 -1.56 -1.83
C TYR A 161 -4.03 -0.64 -1.81
N SER A 162 -3.34 -0.57 -2.95
CA SER A 162 -2.17 0.27 -3.18
C SER A 162 -2.50 1.43 -4.13
N ARG A 163 -1.70 2.49 -4.12
CA ARG A 163 -1.82 3.58 -5.11
C ARG A 163 -1.80 3.12 -6.56
N ASN A 164 -2.63 3.75 -7.39
CA ASN A 164 -2.61 3.58 -8.84
C ASN A 164 -2.63 2.11 -9.25
N ARG A 165 -3.43 1.30 -8.53
CA ARG A 165 -3.44 -0.15 -8.67
C ARG A 165 -3.94 -0.52 -10.06
N ALA A 166 -3.12 -1.26 -10.79
CA ALA A 166 -3.58 -1.94 -12.00
C ALA A 166 -4.40 -3.17 -11.61
N PHE A 167 -5.69 -3.16 -11.93
CA PHE A 167 -6.62 -4.27 -11.65
C PHE A 167 -7.15 -4.84 -12.96
N ARG A 168 -7.05 -6.15 -13.16
CA ARG A 168 -7.28 -6.76 -14.47
C ARG A 168 -8.75 -6.72 -14.86
N LEU A 169 -9.04 -6.31 -16.10
CA LEU A 169 -10.41 -6.18 -16.60
C LEU A 169 -11.07 -7.54 -16.87
N LEU A 170 -12.40 -7.55 -16.83
CA LEU A 170 -13.24 -8.62 -17.38
C LEU A 170 -12.80 -8.97 -18.81
N LEU A 171 -12.71 -10.26 -19.13
CA LEU A 171 -12.22 -10.87 -20.37
C LEU A 171 -10.74 -10.63 -20.70
N SER A 172 -9.96 -10.00 -19.81
CA SER A 172 -8.52 -9.87 -19.97
C SER A 172 -7.76 -10.98 -19.26
N SER A 173 -6.64 -11.41 -19.86
CA SER A 173 -5.65 -12.28 -19.23
C SER A 173 -4.40 -11.50 -18.82
N LYS A 174 -3.51 -12.13 -18.05
CA LYS A 174 -2.14 -11.62 -17.87
C LYS A 174 -1.37 -11.82 -19.17
N ALA A 175 -0.44 -10.94 -19.52
CA ALA A 175 0.34 -11.12 -20.74
C ALA A 175 1.08 -12.47 -20.74
N GLY A 176 0.98 -13.22 -21.84
CA GLY A 176 1.54 -14.56 -21.96
C GLY A 176 0.81 -15.65 -21.16
N LYS A 177 -0.41 -15.37 -20.69
CA LYS A 177 -1.30 -16.35 -20.05
C LYS A 177 -2.62 -16.42 -20.81
N GLU A 178 -3.18 -17.63 -20.86
CA GLU A 178 -4.47 -17.89 -21.51
C GLU A 178 -5.67 -17.68 -20.58
N ALA A 179 -5.46 -17.78 -19.25
CA ALA A 179 -6.53 -17.63 -18.27
C ALA A 179 -7.05 -16.18 -18.24
N THR A 180 -8.29 -16.00 -18.73
CA THR A 180 -9.02 -14.73 -18.75
C THR A 180 -9.97 -14.64 -17.57
N LEU A 181 -10.29 -13.42 -17.11
CA LEU A 181 -11.36 -13.19 -16.15
C LEU A 181 -12.73 -13.33 -16.83
N GLN A 182 -13.58 -14.20 -16.35
CA GLN A 182 -14.91 -14.46 -16.89
C GLN A 182 -15.97 -14.32 -15.80
N CYS A 183 -17.24 -14.08 -16.14
CA CYS A 183 -18.30 -14.14 -15.13
C CYS A 183 -18.33 -15.53 -14.49
N SER A 184 -18.41 -15.62 -13.16
CA SER A 184 -18.56 -16.93 -12.51
C SER A 184 -19.96 -17.53 -12.70
N GLY A 185 -20.94 -16.71 -13.11
CA GLY A 185 -22.36 -17.09 -13.15
C GLY A 185 -23.04 -17.10 -11.78
N ARG A 186 -22.34 -16.73 -10.70
CA ARG A 186 -22.92 -16.53 -9.37
C ARG A 186 -23.25 -15.04 -9.17
N TYR A 187 -24.18 -14.77 -8.26
CA TYR A 187 -24.57 -13.41 -7.84
C TYR A 187 -25.14 -12.56 -8.99
N GLY A 188 -25.18 -11.23 -8.79
CA GLY A 188 -25.80 -10.27 -9.71
C GLY A 188 -25.24 -10.27 -11.13
N GLY A 189 -23.96 -10.59 -11.30
CA GLY A 189 -23.32 -10.63 -12.62
C GLY A 189 -23.92 -11.64 -13.61
N SER A 190 -24.67 -12.64 -13.12
CA SER A 190 -25.27 -13.70 -13.96
C SER A 190 -26.43 -13.23 -14.83
N GLN A 191 -27.11 -12.15 -14.44
CA GLN A 191 -28.31 -11.64 -15.12
C GLN A 191 -28.02 -10.50 -16.09
N LEU A 192 -26.77 -10.06 -16.17
CA LEU A 192 -26.35 -8.89 -16.93
C LEU A 192 -25.99 -9.27 -18.38
N THR A 193 -26.32 -8.39 -19.31
CA THR A 193 -25.75 -8.45 -20.66
C THR A 193 -24.23 -8.27 -20.62
N ALA A 194 -23.53 -8.64 -21.69
CA ALA A 194 -22.07 -8.50 -21.76
C ALA A 194 -21.58 -7.06 -21.49
N GLN A 195 -22.34 -6.05 -21.96
CA GLN A 195 -22.01 -4.65 -21.73
C GLN A 195 -22.28 -4.23 -20.30
N GLU A 196 -23.45 -4.57 -19.75
CA GLU A 196 -23.78 -4.26 -18.36
C GLU A 196 -22.80 -4.91 -17.40
N LEU A 197 -22.43 -6.18 -17.64
CA LEU A 197 -21.43 -6.89 -16.85
C LEU A 197 -20.06 -6.21 -16.93
N PHE A 198 -19.64 -5.76 -18.10
CA PHE A 198 -18.39 -5.01 -18.24
C PHE A 198 -18.42 -3.73 -17.41
N MET A 199 -19.49 -2.93 -17.50
CA MET A 199 -19.63 -1.70 -16.71
C MET A 199 -19.73 -1.99 -15.22
N ALA A 200 -20.44 -3.06 -14.83
CA ALA A 200 -20.57 -3.50 -13.45
C ALA A 200 -19.24 -3.98 -12.85
N SER A 201 -18.34 -4.50 -13.68
CA SER A 201 -17.01 -4.97 -13.25
C SER A 201 -15.96 -3.88 -13.05
N LEU A 202 -16.25 -2.63 -13.42
CA LEU A 202 -15.34 -1.50 -13.20
C LEU A 202 -15.38 -1.07 -11.73
N ILE A 203 -14.20 -0.76 -11.19
CA ILE A 203 -14.01 -0.43 -9.78
C ILE A 203 -14.10 1.07 -9.54
N CYS A 204 -13.57 1.89 -10.45
CA CYS A 204 -13.62 3.34 -10.33
C CYS A 204 -15.04 3.85 -10.54
N VAL A 205 -15.42 4.85 -9.76
CA VAL A 205 -16.72 5.51 -9.85
C VAL A 205 -16.54 6.92 -10.38
N ASP A 206 -17.27 7.26 -11.45
CA ASP A 206 -17.25 8.57 -12.10
C ASP A 206 -18.57 9.35 -11.94
N ASP A 207 -19.53 8.82 -11.16
CA ASP A 207 -20.79 9.49 -10.87
C ASP A 207 -20.61 10.53 -9.74
N PRO A 208 -20.84 11.83 -10.00
CA PRO A 208 -20.70 12.87 -8.98
C PRO A 208 -21.80 12.86 -7.92
N ASN A 209 -22.88 12.09 -8.10
CA ASN A 209 -24.02 12.06 -7.20
C ASN A 209 -23.92 10.96 -6.12
N VAL A 210 -22.83 10.20 -6.09
CA VAL A 210 -22.65 9.16 -5.07
C VAL A 210 -22.25 9.74 -3.73
N THR A 211 -22.76 9.13 -2.67
CA THR A 211 -22.31 9.42 -1.31
C THR A 211 -20.97 8.75 -1.06
N LEU A 212 -19.97 9.53 -0.65
CA LEU A 212 -18.62 9.04 -0.39
C LEU A 212 -18.49 8.53 1.04
N LEU A 213 -18.18 7.25 1.17
CA LEU A 213 -17.86 6.57 2.42
C LEU A 213 -16.36 6.72 2.71
N THR A 214 -16.05 7.05 3.95
CA THR A 214 -14.69 7.06 4.47
C THR A 214 -14.56 6.01 5.54
N TRP A 215 -13.46 5.26 5.51
CA TRP A 215 -13.11 4.29 6.54
C TRP A 215 -11.76 4.66 7.12
N GLN A 216 -11.68 4.79 8.44
CA GLN A 216 -10.43 4.96 9.16
C GLN A 216 -10.07 3.61 9.76
N ALA A 217 -8.80 3.22 9.69
CA ALA A 217 -8.36 2.08 10.49
C ALA A 217 -8.29 2.59 11.93
N ASP A 218 -9.17 2.10 12.81
CA ASP A 218 -8.87 2.16 14.22
C ASP A 218 -7.53 1.44 14.42
N GLU A 219 -6.62 2.06 15.17
CA GLU A 219 -5.44 1.39 15.67
C GLU A 219 -5.95 0.22 16.51
N LEU A 220 -6.00 -0.98 15.92
CA LEU A 220 -6.37 -2.20 16.63
C LEU A 220 -5.30 -2.41 17.72
N ASP A 221 -5.71 -2.08 18.94
CA ASP A 221 -5.00 -2.25 20.20
C ASP A 221 -4.56 -3.72 20.33
N ASP A 222 -3.28 -3.99 20.07
CA ASP A 222 -2.69 -5.32 20.22
C ASP A 222 -2.62 -5.64 21.72
N GLY A 223 -3.39 -6.65 22.12
CA GLY A 223 -3.80 -6.88 23.49
C GLY A 223 -2.68 -6.96 24.53
N GLY A 224 -2.55 -5.90 25.31
CA GLY A 224 -2.03 -5.96 26.69
C GLY A 224 -3.17 -6.30 27.65
N GLN A 225 -3.18 -7.52 28.19
CA GLN A 225 -4.12 -7.98 29.19
C GLN A 225 -4.30 -6.95 30.33
N SER A 226 -5.54 -6.48 30.56
CA SER A 226 -5.91 -6.00 31.88
C SER A 226 -7.35 -6.35 32.25
N ASN A 227 -7.47 -6.73 33.51
CA ASN A 227 -8.55 -7.45 34.14
C ASN A 227 -9.82 -6.57 34.23
N ARG A 228 -10.95 -7.05 33.71
CA ARG A 228 -12.26 -6.39 33.92
C ARG A 228 -12.79 -6.73 35.31
N THR A 229 -12.82 -5.76 36.21
CA THR A 229 -13.85 -5.71 37.27
C THR A 229 -14.70 -4.46 37.10
N SER A 230 -15.95 -4.62 37.49
CA SER A 230 -17.13 -3.89 37.06
C SER A 230 -17.39 -2.57 37.79
N SER A 231 -18.06 -1.66 37.06
CA SER A 231 -19.22 -0.84 37.47
C SER A 231 -19.04 0.59 38.03
N HIS A 232 -19.86 1.47 37.44
CA HIS A 232 -20.49 2.72 37.91
C HIS A 232 -20.05 4.08 37.30
N PRO A 233 -21.01 4.97 36.98
CA PRO A 233 -20.78 6.26 36.34
C PRO A 233 -20.57 7.36 37.38
N GLY A 234 -19.57 8.21 37.16
CA GLY A 234 -19.29 9.36 38.03
C GLY A 234 -18.54 10.45 37.28
N SER A 235 -19.14 11.64 37.23
CA SER A 235 -18.56 12.85 36.69
C SER A 235 -17.24 13.20 37.38
N GLY A 236 -16.22 13.54 36.60
CA GLY A 236 -14.98 14.10 37.13
C GLY A 236 -14.15 14.73 36.02
N ARG A 237 -14.21 16.06 35.90
CA ARG A 237 -13.15 16.86 35.29
C ARG A 237 -11.86 16.62 36.08
N HIS A 238 -10.79 16.13 35.45
CA HIS A 238 -9.40 16.55 35.71
C HIS A 238 -8.40 15.89 34.76
N GLY A 239 -7.58 16.74 34.13
CA GLY A 239 -6.15 16.46 33.86
C GLY A 239 -5.84 15.52 32.69
N SER A 240 -5.80 16.07 31.48
CA SER A 240 -5.02 15.50 30.39
C SER A 240 -3.55 15.40 30.83
N ARG A 241 -3.09 14.18 31.11
CA ARG A 241 -1.67 13.84 31.12
C ARG A 241 -1.39 13.22 29.76
N ALA A 242 -0.83 14.03 28.87
CA ALA A 242 -0.40 13.63 27.54
C ALA A 242 0.53 12.40 27.63
N SER A 243 0.17 11.35 26.89
CA SER A 243 1.10 10.28 26.55
C SER A 243 2.09 10.83 25.52
N THR A 244 3.35 10.97 25.93
CA THR A 244 4.49 11.34 25.10
C THR A 244 4.90 10.19 24.19
N THR A 245 4.25 10.06 23.05
CA THR A 245 4.78 9.28 21.92
C THR A 245 4.61 10.13 20.67
N GLY A 246 5.68 10.86 20.32
CA GLY A 246 5.67 11.90 19.31
C GLY A 246 5.28 11.38 17.93
N ASN A 247 4.34 12.07 17.29
CA ASN A 247 3.98 11.89 15.89
C ASN A 247 5.18 12.27 15.00
N LEU A 248 5.96 11.31 14.50
CA LEU A 248 6.99 11.59 13.48
C LEU A 248 6.32 12.14 12.22
N ARG A 249 6.48 13.44 11.98
CA ARG A 249 5.99 14.10 10.78
C ARG A 249 7.01 13.94 9.66
N MET A 250 6.50 13.77 8.44
CA MET A 250 7.33 13.79 7.24
C MET A 250 7.47 15.17 6.66
N HIS A 251 8.62 15.36 6.06
CA HIS A 251 9.02 16.60 5.44
C HIS A 251 9.53 16.32 4.02
N HIS A 252 9.10 17.19 3.10
CA HIS A 252 9.63 17.26 1.74
C HIS A 252 10.44 18.56 1.61
N GLY A 253 11.60 18.48 0.95
CA GLY A 253 12.53 19.60 0.84
C GLY A 253 13.76 19.43 1.74
N PRO A 254 14.52 20.52 1.99
CA PRO A 254 15.79 20.45 2.71
C PRO A 254 15.62 19.89 4.13
N CYS A 255 16.51 18.98 4.52
CA CYS A 255 16.61 18.51 5.89
C CYS A 255 17.36 19.54 6.76
N PRO A 256 17.00 19.71 8.05
CA PRO A 256 17.74 20.52 9.03
C PRO A 256 19.24 20.19 9.11
N PHE A 257 19.63 18.99 8.69
CA PHE A 257 21.02 18.53 8.61
C PHE A 257 21.46 18.40 7.13
N PRO A 258 21.89 19.50 6.49
CA PRO A 258 22.31 19.48 5.09
C PRO A 258 23.56 18.60 4.87
N GLU A 259 24.48 18.54 5.83
CA GLU A 259 25.67 17.69 5.77
C GLU A 259 25.30 16.21 5.81
N LEU A 260 24.35 15.84 6.66
CA LEU A 260 23.83 14.48 6.72
C LEU A 260 23.04 14.11 5.46
N ALA A 261 22.23 15.03 4.95
CA ALA A 261 21.49 14.83 3.71
C ALA A 261 22.44 14.66 2.50
N ALA A 262 23.53 15.43 2.44
CA ALA A 262 24.56 15.29 1.43
C ALA A 262 25.27 13.93 1.55
N PHE A 263 25.63 13.51 2.76
CA PHE A 263 26.21 12.20 3.02
C PHE A 263 25.30 11.06 2.57
N ILE A 264 24.03 11.05 2.99
CA ILE A 264 23.06 10.01 2.60
C ILE A 264 22.81 10.02 1.09
N THR A 265 22.81 11.21 0.46
CA THR A 265 22.72 11.32 -1.00
C THR A 265 23.92 10.68 -1.69
N ALA A 266 25.14 10.92 -1.21
CA ALA A 266 26.35 10.27 -1.73
C ALA A 266 26.28 8.75 -1.58
N VAL A 267 25.92 8.26 -0.38
CA VAL A 267 25.74 6.83 -0.09
C VAL A 267 24.74 6.18 -1.04
N CYS A 268 23.55 6.77 -1.21
CA CYS A 268 22.50 6.16 -2.04
C CYS A 268 22.78 6.25 -3.54
N SER A 269 23.70 7.13 -3.95
CA SER A 269 24.16 7.24 -5.34
C SER A 269 25.30 6.28 -5.70
N GLN A 270 25.93 5.62 -4.71
CA GLN A 270 27.15 4.82 -4.86
C GLN A 270 28.17 5.50 -5.78
N ASP A 271 28.65 6.68 -5.37
CA ASP A 271 29.68 7.44 -6.08
C ASP A 271 29.35 7.69 -7.57
N GLY A 272 28.05 7.88 -7.88
CA GLY A 272 27.56 8.19 -9.21
C GLY A 272 27.09 7.00 -10.05
N ALA A 273 27.11 5.77 -9.51
CA ALA A 273 26.49 4.61 -10.15
C ALA A 273 24.98 4.83 -10.40
N TRP A 274 24.31 5.59 -9.52
CA TRP A 274 22.92 6.00 -9.68
C TRP A 274 22.78 7.53 -9.66
N PRO A 275 22.93 8.20 -10.82
CA PRO A 275 22.97 9.67 -10.91
C PRO A 275 21.62 10.35 -10.61
N ARG A 276 20.54 9.58 -10.58
CA ARG A 276 19.20 10.06 -10.21
C ARG A 276 18.85 9.79 -8.75
N ALA A 277 19.75 9.14 -8.00
CA ALA A 277 19.54 8.81 -6.61
C ALA A 277 19.52 10.06 -5.74
N GLY A 278 18.67 10.08 -4.73
CA GLY A 278 18.68 11.13 -3.72
C GLY A 278 17.53 11.02 -2.74
N ILE A 279 17.48 11.96 -1.81
CA ILE A 279 16.45 12.01 -0.79
C ILE A 279 15.14 12.54 -1.40
N ARG A 280 14.06 11.78 -1.23
CA ARG A 280 12.69 12.16 -1.59
C ARG A 280 11.98 12.90 -0.46
N SER A 281 12.18 12.41 0.76
CA SER A 281 11.55 12.92 1.97
C SER A 281 12.36 12.46 3.17
N TRP A 282 12.15 13.13 4.30
CA TRP A 282 12.78 12.77 5.55
C TRP A 282 11.82 12.94 6.73
N ALA A 283 12.15 12.25 7.82
CA ALA A 283 11.46 12.32 9.11
C ALA A 283 12.47 12.39 10.22
N MET A 284 12.08 12.93 11.36
CA MET A 284 12.96 13.03 12.50
C MET A 284 12.17 13.01 13.80
N GLN A 285 12.72 12.39 14.84
CA GLN A 285 12.20 12.53 16.19
C GLN A 285 12.34 13.97 16.70
N GLU A 286 11.51 14.35 17.68
CA GLU A 286 11.54 15.71 18.25
C GLU A 286 12.90 16.06 18.86
N ASP A 287 13.58 15.09 19.44
CA ASP A 287 14.93 15.22 20.01
C ASP A 287 16.07 15.11 18.98
N ALA A 288 15.72 14.92 17.71
CA ALA A 288 16.63 14.67 16.61
C ALA A 288 17.57 13.46 16.79
N SER A 289 17.25 12.52 17.66
CA SER A 289 18.10 11.33 17.88
C SER A 289 18.04 10.37 16.68
N LEU A 290 16.87 10.20 16.07
CA LEU A 290 16.71 9.43 14.83
C LEU A 290 16.25 10.29 13.65
N VAL A 291 16.88 10.05 12.50
CA VAL A 291 16.50 10.64 11.20
C VAL A 291 16.26 9.53 10.18
N LEU A 292 15.11 9.56 9.51
CA LEU A 292 14.76 8.63 8.44
C LEU A 292 14.79 9.35 7.10
N TYR A 293 15.37 8.71 6.08
CA TYR A 293 15.48 9.22 4.72
C TYR A 293 14.93 8.25 3.69
N ASN A 294 13.93 8.68 2.93
CA ASN A 294 13.35 7.89 1.85
C ASN A 294 14.02 8.23 0.54
N ILE A 295 14.41 7.21 -0.21
CA ILE A 295 15.24 7.39 -1.40
C ILE A 295 14.40 7.33 -2.67
N ARG A 296 14.70 8.23 -3.61
CA ARG A 296 14.25 8.18 -5.00
C ARG A 296 15.43 7.82 -5.90
N GLY A 297 15.13 7.28 -7.08
CA GLY A 297 16.12 7.10 -8.16
C GLY A 297 17.16 6.00 -7.94
N CYS A 298 17.13 5.30 -6.80
CA CYS A 298 17.87 4.07 -6.52
C CYS A 298 16.99 3.15 -5.68
N ARG A 299 16.92 1.87 -6.07
CA ARG A 299 16.18 0.81 -5.36
C ARG A 299 17.08 -0.34 -4.95
N TYR A 300 18.39 -0.12 -4.93
CA TYR A 300 19.38 -1.13 -4.59
C TYR A 300 19.22 -1.57 -3.14
N CYS A 301 18.95 -2.85 -2.94
CA CYS A 301 18.82 -3.44 -1.63
C CYS A 301 20.04 -4.31 -1.33
N GLY A 302 20.73 -3.99 -0.24
CA GLY A 302 21.86 -4.78 0.23
C GLY A 302 21.49 -6.22 0.63
N ASN A 303 20.20 -6.50 0.91
CA ASN A 303 19.74 -7.87 1.19
C ASN A 303 19.82 -8.76 -0.04
N LEU A 304 19.37 -8.23 -1.18
CA LEU A 304 19.33 -8.96 -2.45
C LEU A 304 20.60 -8.78 -3.28
N GLY A 305 21.42 -7.79 -2.96
CA GLY A 305 22.58 -7.38 -3.77
C GLY A 305 22.20 -6.80 -5.14
N ARG A 306 20.95 -6.36 -5.34
CA ARG A 306 20.43 -5.79 -6.59
C ARG A 306 19.26 -4.83 -6.34
N GLU A 307 18.83 -4.13 -7.40
CA GLU A 307 17.65 -3.26 -7.34
C GLU A 307 16.33 -4.03 -7.26
N HIS A 308 15.42 -3.55 -6.40
CA HIS A 308 14.03 -3.98 -6.43
C HIS A 308 13.32 -3.46 -7.68
N ARG A 309 12.44 -4.30 -8.22
CA ARG A 309 11.65 -3.97 -9.42
C ARG A 309 10.62 -2.86 -9.18
N SER A 310 10.05 -2.80 -7.98
CA SER A 310 8.95 -1.88 -7.63
C SER A 310 9.19 -1.13 -6.31
N ASN A 311 9.77 -1.78 -5.32
CA ASN A 311 9.91 -1.25 -3.96
C ASN A 311 11.15 -0.36 -3.82
N GLY A 312 11.04 0.68 -2.99
CA GLY A 312 12.15 1.60 -2.70
C GLY A 312 13.02 1.12 -1.55
N VAL A 313 14.11 1.85 -1.30
CA VAL A 313 14.93 1.72 -0.10
C VAL A 313 14.87 3.00 0.73
N PHE A 314 15.17 2.87 2.01
CA PHE A 314 15.26 4.00 2.93
C PHE A 314 16.43 3.78 3.88
N TYR A 315 16.90 4.88 4.46
CA TYR A 315 18.01 4.91 5.38
C TYR A 315 17.54 5.44 6.73
N VAL A 316 18.03 4.81 7.80
CA VAL A 316 17.76 5.20 9.17
C VAL A 316 19.08 5.59 9.79
N VAL A 317 19.15 6.80 10.33
CA VAL A 317 20.33 7.40 10.92
C VAL A 317 20.05 7.62 12.40
N ASP A 318 20.93 7.06 13.23
CA ASP A 318 20.99 7.28 14.67
C ASP A 318 22.10 8.29 14.96
N LEU A 319 21.70 9.51 15.31
CA LEU A 319 22.60 10.61 15.66
C LEU A 319 23.12 10.51 17.10
N GLN A 320 22.51 9.68 17.94
CA GLN A 320 23.01 9.41 19.30
C GLN A 320 24.09 8.33 19.26
N GLY A 321 23.82 7.21 18.57
CA GLY A 321 24.75 6.11 18.35
C GLY A 321 25.76 6.34 17.23
N GLY A 322 25.59 7.40 16.42
CA GLY A 322 26.54 7.79 15.38
C GLY A 322 26.58 6.85 14.18
N GLY A 323 25.50 6.10 13.94
CA GLY A 323 25.45 5.04 12.92
C GLY A 323 24.26 5.20 11.99
N TRP A 324 24.30 4.50 10.86
CA TRP A 324 23.16 4.41 9.95
C TRP A 324 23.01 3.01 9.37
N THR A 325 21.79 2.71 8.91
CA THR A 325 21.45 1.45 8.24
C THR A 325 20.53 1.67 7.05
N GLN A 326 20.63 0.79 6.06
CA GLN A 326 19.70 0.68 4.94
C GLN A 326 18.62 -0.36 5.27
N ARG A 327 17.38 -0.05 4.89
CA ARG A 327 16.24 -0.95 4.82
C ARG A 327 15.51 -0.79 3.49
N CYS A 328 14.53 -1.65 3.21
CA CYS A 328 13.70 -1.51 2.01
C CYS A 328 12.22 -1.83 2.27
N TYR A 329 11.37 -1.35 1.37
CA TYR A 329 9.91 -1.52 1.47
C TYR A 329 9.40 -2.84 0.90
N ASP A 330 10.30 -3.74 0.49
CA ASP A 330 9.87 -5.01 -0.07
C ASP A 330 9.42 -5.94 1.04
N PRO A 331 8.20 -6.52 0.97
CA PRO A 331 7.70 -7.41 2.02
C PRO A 331 8.62 -8.59 2.32
N ALA A 332 9.32 -9.11 1.31
CA ALA A 332 10.28 -10.20 1.49
C ALA A 332 11.55 -9.77 2.25
N CYS A 333 11.76 -8.48 2.45
CA CYS A 333 12.90 -7.88 3.14
C CYS A 333 12.48 -7.09 4.39
N ARG A 334 11.25 -7.25 4.89
CA ARG A 334 10.73 -6.49 6.05
C ARG A 334 11.61 -6.62 7.30
N GLY A 335 12.26 -7.76 7.50
CA GLY A 335 13.23 -7.99 8.59
C GLY A 335 14.68 -7.63 8.26
N TYR A 336 14.97 -7.18 7.04
CA TYR A 336 16.33 -6.84 6.65
C TYR A 336 16.76 -5.50 7.24
N ARG A 337 17.97 -5.49 7.79
CA ARG A 337 18.71 -4.30 8.19
C ARG A 337 20.15 -4.49 7.74
N SER A 338 20.70 -3.53 6.99
CA SER A 338 22.13 -3.58 6.67
C SER A 338 22.98 -3.55 7.94
N PRO A 339 24.23 -4.03 7.90
CA PRO A 339 25.18 -3.77 8.98
C PRO A 339 25.22 -2.28 9.32
N VAL A 340 25.35 -1.96 10.61
CA VAL A 340 25.50 -0.58 11.07
C VAL A 340 26.79 -0.03 10.51
N THR A 341 26.67 1.05 9.76
CA THR A 341 27.83 1.78 9.23
C THR A 341 27.98 3.07 10.01
N ALA A 342 29.18 3.37 10.46
CA ALA A 342 29.45 4.60 11.19
C ALA A 342 29.21 5.82 10.27
N LEU A 343 28.65 6.88 10.85
CA LEU A 343 28.65 8.20 10.23
C LEU A 343 30.06 8.76 10.23
N PRO A 344 30.45 9.54 9.20
CA PRO A 344 31.69 10.31 9.25
C PRO A 344 31.67 11.24 10.47
N GLU A 345 32.77 11.25 11.24
CA GLU A 345 32.88 12.00 12.49
C GLU A 345 32.51 13.48 12.32
N ALA A 346 32.93 14.10 11.21
CA ALA A 346 32.59 15.48 10.87
C ALA A 346 31.09 15.71 10.65
N VAL A 347 30.38 14.74 10.04
CA VAL A 347 28.93 14.80 9.83
C VAL A 347 28.20 14.64 11.17
N LEU A 348 28.63 13.66 11.98
CA LEU A 348 28.04 13.39 13.29
C LEU A 348 28.19 14.59 14.24
N ALA A 349 29.40 15.14 14.36
CA ALA A 349 29.68 16.29 15.22
C ALA A 349 28.85 17.52 14.83
N THR A 350 28.71 17.78 13.53
CA THR A 350 27.88 18.89 13.02
C THR A 350 26.40 18.68 13.32
N CYS A 351 25.90 17.46 13.16
CA CYS A 351 24.50 17.13 13.45
C CYS A 351 24.19 17.21 14.94
N GLN A 352 25.05 16.68 15.80
CA GLN A 352 24.88 16.74 17.26
C GLN A 352 24.92 18.19 17.77
N ALA A 353 25.88 19.00 17.31
CA ALA A 353 25.95 20.42 17.67
C ALA A 353 24.67 21.19 17.29
N ARG A 354 24.08 20.85 16.14
CA ARG A 354 22.86 21.49 15.62
C ARG A 354 21.58 20.96 16.28
N ALA A 355 21.55 19.68 16.68
CA ALA A 355 20.47 19.09 17.47
C ALA A 355 20.35 19.74 18.87
N HIS A 356 21.49 20.06 19.51
CA HIS A 356 21.50 20.80 20.77
C HIS A 356 20.89 22.21 20.68
N GLY A 357 20.95 22.86 19.50
CA GLY A 357 20.33 24.16 19.26
C GLY A 357 18.82 24.13 19.02
N LEU A 358 18.22 22.95 18.80
CA LEU A 358 16.80 22.77 18.48
C LEU A 358 15.92 22.42 19.69
N GLY A 359 16.48 22.28 20.90
CA GLY A 359 15.69 22.21 22.14
C GLY A 359 15.95 21.01 23.08
N SER A 360 17.14 20.41 23.12
CA SER A 360 17.46 19.37 24.12
C SER A 360 18.07 19.95 25.40
N GLY A 361 17.21 20.38 26.33
CA GLY A 361 17.57 20.52 27.73
C GLY A 361 17.56 19.15 28.42
N GLY A 362 18.68 18.43 28.38
CA GLY A 362 18.82 17.16 29.10
C GLY A 362 20.01 16.32 28.64
N ALA A 363 21.19 16.62 29.17
CA ALA A 363 22.35 15.73 29.06
C ALA A 363 22.15 14.52 30.00
N GLY A 364 21.84 13.36 29.43
CA GLY A 364 22.01 12.04 30.07
C GLY A 364 23.26 11.35 29.51
N PRO A 365 23.93 10.47 30.28
CA PRO A 365 25.28 9.99 29.96
C PRO A 365 25.32 9.15 28.68
N SER A 366 26.41 9.30 27.91
CA SER A 366 26.73 8.50 26.72
C SER A 366 26.67 6.99 27.00
N PRO A 367 25.97 6.19 26.18
CA PRO A 367 26.18 4.75 26.18
C PRO A 367 27.52 4.43 25.52
N ALA A 368 28.17 3.39 26.03
CA ALA A 368 29.39 2.83 25.46
C ALA A 368 29.14 2.34 24.02
N TRP A 369 30.15 2.52 23.17
CA TRP A 369 30.20 2.05 21.79
C TRP A 369 29.89 0.55 21.73
N GLY A 370 28.77 0.16 21.12
CA GLY A 370 28.50 -1.26 20.83
C GLY A 370 27.09 -1.80 21.10
N ALA A 371 26.12 -1.02 21.59
CA ALA A 371 24.74 -1.49 21.74
C ALA A 371 23.75 -0.54 21.04
N CYS A 372 23.42 -0.85 19.79
CA CYS A 372 22.31 -0.23 19.08
C CYS A 372 21.02 -0.96 19.50
N ASP A 373 20.58 -0.76 20.74
CA ASP A 373 19.23 -1.16 21.19
C ASP A 373 18.21 -0.10 20.75
N LEU A 374 18.08 0.07 19.43
CA LEU A 374 16.90 0.71 18.86
C LEU A 374 15.80 -0.34 18.89
N SER A 375 14.87 -0.28 19.84
CA SER A 375 13.79 -1.26 19.92
C SER A 375 13.02 -1.25 18.59
N ASP A 376 13.16 -2.34 17.82
CA ASP A 376 12.68 -2.48 16.45
C ASP A 376 11.20 -2.07 16.28
N ALA A 377 10.40 -2.17 17.34
CA ALA A 377 8.98 -1.85 17.36
C ALA A 377 8.66 -0.37 17.08
N GLU A 378 9.39 0.58 17.68
CA GLU A 378 9.08 2.02 17.52
C GLU A 378 9.42 2.52 16.11
N LEU A 379 10.45 1.92 15.51
CA LEU A 379 10.94 2.22 14.18
C LEU A 379 10.06 1.58 13.10
N ILE A 380 9.58 0.36 13.35
CA ILE A 380 8.55 -0.30 12.54
C ILE A 380 7.26 0.53 12.59
N GLN A 381 6.81 0.97 13.77
CA GLN A 381 5.64 1.84 13.90
C GLN A 381 5.84 3.21 13.23
N ALA A 382 7.03 3.81 13.28
CA ALA A 382 7.32 5.06 12.57
C ALA A 382 7.32 4.90 11.04
N VAL A 383 7.80 3.76 10.53
CA VAL A 383 7.75 3.38 9.11
C VAL A 383 6.32 3.04 8.69
N ASP A 384 5.57 2.31 9.50
CA ASP A 384 4.16 1.96 9.25
C ASP A 384 3.27 3.22 9.28
N ARG A 385 3.54 4.17 10.19
CA ARG A 385 2.91 5.51 10.19
C ARG A 385 3.30 6.35 8.97
N TYR A 386 4.57 6.26 8.53
CA TYR A 386 5.00 6.88 7.28
C TYR A 386 4.26 6.30 6.06
N GLU A 387 4.12 4.99 5.98
CA GLU A 387 3.37 4.28 4.93
C GLU A 387 1.89 4.66 4.94
N ALA A 388 1.28 4.78 6.13
CA ALA A 388 -0.09 5.24 6.30
C ALA A 388 -0.30 6.70 5.84
N LEU A 389 0.68 7.58 6.07
CA LEU A 389 0.60 9.01 5.73
C LEU A 389 1.04 9.35 4.28
N HIS A 390 1.97 8.58 3.68
CA HIS A 390 2.63 8.89 2.39
C HIS A 390 2.50 7.79 1.33
N GLY A 391 1.61 6.83 1.61
CA GLY A 391 0.77 6.19 0.60
C GLY A 391 -0.02 7.21 -0.24
N GLY A 392 0.02 8.51 0.10
CA GLY A 392 -0.35 9.71 -0.67
C GLY A 392 0.78 10.25 -1.59
N THR A 393 0.54 10.60 -2.85
CA THR A 393 1.52 11.09 -3.84
C THR A 393 1.99 12.53 -3.58
N VAL A 394 3.25 12.83 -3.91
CA VAL A 394 3.70 14.19 -4.22
C VAL A 394 3.63 14.36 -5.73
N ALA A 395 2.80 15.29 -6.18
CA ALA A 395 2.71 15.78 -7.56
C ALA A 395 4.08 16.31 -8.04
N LYS A 396 4.35 16.17 -9.34
CA LYS A 396 5.47 16.87 -9.98
C LYS A 396 5.14 18.37 -10.08
N PRO A 397 6.10 19.28 -9.87
CA PRO A 397 5.96 20.66 -10.31
C PRO A 397 5.98 20.72 -11.84
N ASP A 398 5.18 21.63 -12.40
CA ASP A 398 5.19 22.01 -13.81
C ASP A 398 6.57 22.54 -14.22
N ASP A 399 7.18 21.90 -15.23
CA ASP A 399 8.27 22.51 -15.99
C ASP A 399 7.67 23.54 -16.94
N GLN A 400 7.88 24.82 -16.62
CA GLN A 400 7.58 25.93 -17.51
C GLN A 400 8.43 25.86 -18.78
N ALA A 401 7.76 26.15 -19.88
CA ALA A 401 8.26 26.34 -21.23
C ALA A 401 9.64 27.03 -21.33
N ALA A 402 10.62 26.31 -21.86
CA ALA A 402 11.74 26.91 -22.59
C ALA A 402 11.35 27.03 -24.06
N GLY A 403 11.18 28.27 -24.53
CA GLY A 403 10.94 28.58 -25.93
C GLY A 403 12.12 28.18 -26.81
N GLY A 404 11.84 27.37 -27.83
CA GLY A 404 12.69 27.18 -29.01
C GLY A 404 12.07 27.88 -30.23
N PRO A 405 12.87 28.38 -31.18
CA PRO A 405 12.45 29.40 -32.12
C PRO A 405 11.56 28.87 -33.25
N SER A 406 10.66 29.76 -33.66
CA SER A 406 9.85 29.75 -34.88
C SER A 406 10.64 29.33 -36.12
N LEU A 407 10.21 28.25 -36.78
CA LEU A 407 10.51 27.98 -38.18
C LEU A 407 9.22 28.14 -38.99
N SER A 408 9.23 29.16 -39.84
CA SER A 408 8.21 29.50 -40.83
C SER A 408 8.04 28.39 -41.88
N PRO A 409 6.85 28.24 -42.49
CA PRO A 409 6.64 27.26 -43.56
C PRO A 409 7.16 27.79 -44.90
N ALA A 410 7.94 26.98 -45.61
CA ALA A 410 8.26 27.18 -47.02
C ALA A 410 7.16 26.55 -47.91
N PRO A 411 6.93 27.07 -49.12
CA PRO A 411 5.68 26.90 -49.84
C PRO A 411 5.60 25.57 -50.61
N ARG A 412 4.35 25.27 -50.99
CA ARG A 412 3.99 24.22 -51.93
C ARG A 412 4.66 24.43 -53.27
N ASP A 413 5.14 23.33 -53.84
CA ASP A 413 4.98 22.96 -55.25
C ASP A 413 4.73 21.45 -55.33
#